data_AF-A0A9D4UB73-F1
#
_entry.id   AF-A0A9D4UB73-F1
#
_cell.length_a   1.000
_cell.length_b   1.000
_cell.length_c   1.000
_cell.angle_alpha   90.00
_cell.angle_beta   90.00
_cell.angle_gamma   90.00
#
_symmetry.space_group_name_H-M   'P 1'
#
loop_
_entity.id
_entity.type
_entity.pdbx_description
1 polymer ?
#
loop_
_entity_poly.entity_id
_entity_poly.type
_entity_poly.pdbx_seq_one_letter_code
_entity_poly.pdbx_strand_id
1 'polypeptide(L)'
;MQWTWGHKGLSGTCLAYLVQEKLWKFKDWINRAESYRLGTYIFGQATYNRIMQYVREHAGNQEVYNMLVKLLEEGEFQCEHRMVVKLHDFIAQGVLVATEEDNGDYVVCLSSPLLRTAILRGCAIIGEEVDPPPNASRLDRKWVLLQAIRSLDADTICRPECLNARGGPSEYVHQFRFMCQIKSIIRQAYPFITARVLPEAKDIAMPGRRRSQLHLDTLVRDGDNLSKFGLELVASGSMSAIIEHIERAVRYHELHTAQVFVINFCLDRAQEQLVNPCHDSVIFVSVYFNVMVKSVVVTFVDMNGTTNPVDLPLKMWNGNISFKDL
;
A
#
# COMPACT_ATOMS: atom_id res chain seq x y z
N MET A 1 35.60 -0.35 -9.99
CA MET A 1 34.90 -1.65 -10.17
C MET A 1 33.48 -1.48 -9.67
N GLN A 2 32.52 -1.32 -10.58
CA GLN A 2 31.10 -1.24 -10.23
C GLN A 2 30.66 -2.63 -9.82
N TRP A 3 30.43 -2.81 -8.53
CA TRP A 3 29.66 -3.93 -8.01
C TRP A 3 28.34 -3.86 -8.79
N THR A 4 27.91 -4.96 -9.44
CA THR A 4 26.49 -5.11 -9.74
C THR A 4 25.76 -4.66 -8.48
N TRP A 5 24.85 -3.69 -8.55
CA TRP A 5 24.14 -3.07 -7.41
C TRP A 5 23.30 -4.08 -6.61
N GLY A 6 23.88 -5.20 -6.20
CA GLY A 6 23.26 -6.23 -5.40
C GLY A 6 21.93 -6.74 -5.93
N HIS A 7 21.66 -6.80 -7.25
CA HIS A 7 20.42 -7.45 -7.75
C HIS A 7 20.46 -8.98 -7.60
N LYS A 8 20.97 -9.48 -6.47
CA LYS A 8 20.57 -10.76 -5.89
C LYS A 8 19.17 -10.52 -5.34
N GLY A 9 18.12 -10.89 -6.06
CA GLY A 9 16.75 -10.58 -5.66
C GLY A 9 15.72 -10.75 -6.75
N LEU A 10 14.52 -10.21 -6.54
CA LEU A 10 13.44 -10.26 -7.52
C LEU A 10 13.78 -9.53 -8.82
N SER A 11 14.46 -8.38 -8.75
CA SER A 11 14.90 -7.65 -9.96
C SER A 11 15.88 -8.44 -10.82
N GLY A 12 16.83 -9.16 -10.20
CA GLY A 12 17.73 -10.07 -10.91
C GLY A 12 16.98 -11.26 -11.52
N THR A 13 15.92 -11.73 -10.85
CA THR A 13 15.04 -12.78 -11.37
C THR A 13 14.25 -12.31 -12.59
N CYS A 14 13.72 -11.09 -12.57
CA CYS A 14 13.08 -10.45 -13.72
C CYS A 14 14.05 -10.30 -14.90
N LEU A 15 15.30 -9.88 -14.63
CA LEU A 15 16.33 -9.72 -15.65
C LEU A 15 16.73 -11.06 -16.26
N ALA A 16 16.91 -12.10 -15.44
CA ALA A 16 17.18 -13.45 -15.92
C ALA A 16 16.06 -13.96 -16.84
N TYR A 17 14.80 -13.69 -16.49
CA TYR A 17 13.66 -14.02 -17.33
C TYR A 17 13.65 -13.28 -18.66
N LEU A 18 13.90 -11.96 -18.64
CA LEU A 18 14.02 -11.12 -19.84
C LEU A 18 15.05 -11.70 -20.83
N VAL A 19 16.22 -12.09 -20.29
CA VAL A 19 17.31 -12.68 -21.08
C VAL A 19 16.93 -14.07 -21.60
N GLN A 20 16.34 -14.92 -20.77
CA GLN A 20 15.91 -16.28 -21.14
C GLN A 20 14.87 -16.26 -22.25
N GLU A 21 13.87 -15.39 -22.14
CA GLU A 21 12.76 -15.26 -23.08
C GLU A 21 13.09 -14.35 -24.27
N LYS A 22 14.30 -13.79 -24.32
CA LYS A 22 14.78 -12.89 -25.40
C LYS A 22 13.84 -11.72 -25.65
N LEU A 23 13.32 -11.14 -24.58
CA LEU A 23 12.35 -10.04 -24.62
C LEU A 23 13.08 -8.69 -24.78
N TRP A 24 13.63 -8.47 -25.98
CA TRP A 24 14.46 -7.29 -26.27
C TRP A 24 13.68 -6.04 -26.65
N LYS A 25 12.37 -6.18 -26.92
CA LYS A 25 11.50 -5.04 -27.23
C LYS A 25 10.53 -4.81 -26.09
N PHE A 26 10.30 -3.53 -25.78
CA PHE A 26 9.38 -3.11 -24.74
C PHE A 26 7.96 -3.67 -24.92
N LYS A 27 7.47 -3.73 -26.17
CA LYS A 27 6.16 -4.33 -26.49
C LYS A 27 6.09 -5.82 -26.11
N ASP A 28 7.16 -6.56 -26.35
CA ASP A 28 7.21 -8.00 -26.04
C ASP A 28 7.23 -8.21 -24.53
N TRP A 29 7.92 -7.33 -23.79
CA TRP A 29 7.89 -7.30 -22.34
C TRP A 29 6.49 -7.03 -21.79
N ILE A 30 5.81 -5.97 -22.27
CA ILE A 30 4.44 -5.64 -21.85
C ILE A 30 3.51 -6.84 -22.07
N ASN A 31 3.49 -7.40 -23.28
CA ASN A 31 2.66 -8.56 -23.60
C ASN A 31 2.95 -9.74 -22.66
N ARG A 32 4.22 -9.96 -22.30
CA ARG A 32 4.61 -11.06 -21.39
C ARG A 32 4.21 -10.79 -19.95
N ALA A 33 4.34 -9.55 -19.48
CA ALA A 33 3.88 -9.11 -18.17
C ALA A 33 2.36 -9.26 -18.03
N GLU A 34 1.62 -8.83 -19.05
CA GLU A 34 0.15 -8.94 -19.13
C GLU A 34 -0.32 -10.39 -19.23
N SER A 35 0.49 -11.30 -19.81
CA SER A 35 0.14 -12.71 -19.94
C SER A 35 0.18 -13.53 -18.63
N TYR A 36 0.43 -12.92 -17.46
CA TYR A 36 0.61 -13.55 -16.14
C TYR A 36 1.78 -14.55 -16.01
N ARG A 37 2.40 -14.93 -17.12
CA ARG A 37 3.50 -15.90 -17.16
C ARG A 37 4.79 -15.34 -16.54
N LEU A 38 5.04 -14.04 -16.65
CA LEU A 38 6.15 -13.38 -15.95
C LEU A 38 6.00 -13.51 -14.44
N GLY A 39 4.81 -13.18 -13.90
CA GLY A 39 4.52 -13.32 -12.48
C GLY A 39 4.66 -14.78 -12.02
N THR A 40 4.11 -15.73 -12.79
CA THR A 40 4.24 -17.16 -12.49
C THR A 40 5.70 -17.61 -12.45
N TYR A 41 6.51 -17.14 -13.40
CA TYR A 41 7.94 -17.46 -13.41
C TYR A 41 8.65 -16.88 -12.18
N ILE A 42 8.47 -15.58 -11.90
CA ILE A 42 9.16 -14.89 -10.81
C ILE A 42 8.78 -15.49 -9.46
N PHE A 43 7.48 -15.64 -9.19
CA PHE A 43 6.99 -16.19 -7.93
C PHE A 43 7.15 -17.70 -7.82
N GLY A 44 7.44 -18.39 -8.93
CA GLY A 44 7.81 -19.81 -8.94
C GLY A 44 9.31 -20.06 -8.71
N GLN A 45 10.16 -19.02 -8.69
CA GLN A 45 11.59 -19.21 -8.50
C GLN A 45 11.96 -19.50 -7.05
N ALA A 46 12.97 -20.37 -6.87
CA ALA A 46 13.58 -20.64 -5.57
C ALA A 46 14.09 -19.37 -4.87
N THR A 47 14.56 -18.38 -5.63
CA THR A 47 15.01 -17.08 -5.10
C THR A 47 13.90 -16.33 -4.36
N TYR A 48 12.68 -16.32 -4.91
CA TYR A 48 11.53 -15.70 -4.25
C TYR A 48 11.20 -16.42 -2.95
N ASN A 49 11.04 -17.74 -3.00
CA ASN A 49 10.73 -18.55 -1.81
C ASN A 49 11.78 -18.38 -0.72
N ARG A 50 13.07 -18.35 -1.08
CA ARG A 50 14.18 -18.12 -0.14
C ARG A 50 14.09 -16.76 0.54
N ILE A 51 13.77 -15.70 -0.20
CA ILE A 51 13.62 -14.34 0.36
C ILE A 51 12.45 -14.30 1.34
N MET A 52 11.28 -14.81 0.94
CA MET A 52 10.09 -14.81 1.79
C MET A 52 10.29 -15.66 3.05
N GLN A 53 10.89 -16.84 2.90
CA GLN A 53 11.25 -17.72 4.02
C GLN A 53 12.23 -17.02 4.97
N TYR A 54 13.26 -16.35 4.46
CA TYR A 54 14.23 -15.64 5.29
C TYR A 54 13.56 -14.54 6.12
N VAL A 55 12.64 -13.76 5.53
CA VAL A 55 11.85 -12.77 6.25
C VAL A 55 10.99 -13.43 7.35
N ARG A 56 10.29 -14.52 7.02
CA ARG A 56 9.46 -15.28 7.96
C ARG A 56 10.26 -15.77 9.17
N GLU A 57 11.42 -16.38 8.94
CA GLU A 57 12.27 -16.99 9.98
C GLU A 57 12.83 -15.96 10.97
N HIS A 58 13.17 -14.77 10.48
CA HIS A 58 13.80 -13.72 11.30
C HIS A 58 12.80 -12.74 11.91
N ALA A 59 11.57 -12.69 11.41
CA ALA A 59 10.51 -11.81 11.94
C ALA A 59 10.07 -12.15 13.39
N GLY A 60 10.51 -13.28 13.96
CA GLY A 60 10.32 -13.58 15.38
C GLY A 60 11.23 -12.75 16.32
N ASN A 61 12.30 -12.15 15.79
CA ASN A 61 13.14 -11.23 16.55
C ASN A 61 12.51 -9.83 16.57
N GLN A 62 12.34 -9.23 17.75
CA GLN A 62 11.65 -7.95 17.91
C GLN A 62 12.35 -6.76 17.20
N GLU A 63 13.69 -6.71 17.19
CA GLU A 63 14.44 -5.65 16.52
C GLU A 63 14.24 -5.75 14.99
N VAL A 64 14.31 -6.96 14.45
CA VAL A 64 14.06 -7.25 13.04
C VAL A 64 12.60 -6.97 12.67
N TYR A 65 11.65 -7.40 13.50
CA TYR A 65 10.23 -7.15 13.31
C TYR A 65 9.95 -5.65 13.21
N ASN A 66 10.44 -4.86 14.17
CA ASN A 66 10.25 -3.41 14.18
C ASN A 66 10.86 -2.75 12.93
N MET A 67 12.05 -3.20 12.52
CA MET A 67 12.72 -2.72 11.31
C MET A 67 11.91 -3.04 10.04
N LEU A 68 11.39 -4.26 9.92
CA LEU A 68 10.57 -4.66 8.77
C LEU A 68 9.25 -3.89 8.71
N VAL A 69 8.56 -3.72 9.85
CA VAL A 69 7.33 -2.91 9.92
C VAL A 69 7.63 -1.47 9.51
N LYS A 70 8.71 -0.87 10.05
CA LYS A 70 9.14 0.47 9.69
C LYS A 70 9.40 0.61 8.18
N LEU A 71 10.09 -0.34 7.56
CA LEU A 71 10.35 -0.32 6.12
C LEU A 71 9.11 -0.50 5.24
N LEU A 72 8.12 -1.23 5.75
CA LEU A 72 6.83 -1.36 5.08
C LEU A 72 5.98 -0.11 5.24
N GLU A 73 6.07 0.58 6.37
CA GLU A 73 5.25 1.76 6.67
C GLU A 73 5.83 3.07 6.13
N GLU A 74 7.14 3.28 6.30
CA GLU A 74 7.84 4.51 5.94
C GLU A 74 8.62 4.40 4.62
N GLY A 75 8.88 3.17 4.17
CA GLY A 75 9.57 2.87 2.91
C GLY A 75 11.09 2.77 3.03
N GLU A 76 11.71 3.62 3.85
CA GLU A 76 13.17 3.67 4.07
C GLU A 76 13.53 4.23 5.45
N PHE A 77 14.76 4.02 5.90
CA PHE A 77 15.31 4.73 7.07
C PHE A 77 16.81 5.02 6.91
N GLN A 78 17.27 6.07 7.59
CA GLN A 78 18.69 6.43 7.67
C GLN A 78 19.37 5.71 8.84
N CYS A 79 20.60 5.24 8.62
CA CYS A 79 21.42 4.63 9.67
C CYS A 79 22.92 4.74 9.39
N GLU A 80 23.72 4.66 10.46
CA GLU A 80 25.17 4.63 10.39
C GLU A 80 25.72 3.30 9.81
N HIS A 81 26.97 3.31 9.35
CA HIS A 81 27.67 2.13 8.82
C HIS A 81 27.58 0.88 9.71
N ARG A 82 27.69 1.05 11.04
CA ARG A 82 27.64 -0.07 12.00
C ARG A 82 26.30 -0.82 11.92
N MET A 83 25.21 -0.12 11.64
CA MET A 83 23.90 -0.75 11.47
C MET A 83 23.84 -1.54 10.16
N VAL A 84 24.43 -1.01 9.08
CA VAL A 84 24.51 -1.73 7.79
C VAL A 84 25.23 -3.07 7.93
N VAL A 85 26.29 -3.12 8.73
CA VAL A 85 27.00 -4.38 9.05
C VAL A 85 26.08 -5.38 9.73
N LYS A 86 25.19 -4.95 10.64
CA LYS A 86 24.19 -5.84 11.26
C LYS A 86 23.14 -6.33 10.27
N LEU A 87 22.86 -5.56 9.22
CA LEU A 87 21.89 -5.88 8.17
C LEU A 87 22.52 -6.64 6.99
N HIS A 88 23.80 -7.01 7.08
CA HIS A 88 24.56 -7.67 6.02
C HIS A 88 23.82 -8.88 5.44
N ASP A 89 23.25 -9.74 6.28
CA ASP A 89 22.60 -10.96 5.80
C ASP A 89 21.29 -10.66 5.05
N PHE A 90 20.50 -9.68 5.52
CA PHE A 90 19.32 -9.21 4.79
C PHE A 90 19.69 -8.63 3.41
N ILE A 91 20.79 -7.90 3.31
CA ILE A 91 21.31 -7.37 2.05
C ILE A 91 21.80 -8.52 1.16
N ALA A 92 22.55 -9.48 1.71
CA ALA A 92 23.08 -10.63 0.98
C ALA A 92 21.99 -11.56 0.43
N GLN A 93 20.88 -11.70 1.16
CA GLN A 93 19.71 -12.47 0.72
C GLN A 93 18.87 -11.74 -0.33
N GLY A 94 19.05 -10.42 -0.49
CA GLY A 94 18.28 -9.61 -1.44
C GLY A 94 17.01 -9.00 -0.87
N VAL A 95 16.87 -8.97 0.46
CA VAL A 95 15.71 -8.34 1.12
C VAL A 95 15.87 -6.82 1.13
N LEU A 96 17.08 -6.35 1.46
CA LEU A 96 17.39 -4.94 1.64
C LEU A 96 18.43 -4.45 0.64
N VAL A 97 18.41 -3.14 0.41
CA VAL A 97 19.47 -2.40 -0.26
C VAL A 97 19.89 -1.26 0.66
N ALA A 98 21.20 -1.05 0.78
CA ALA A 98 21.79 0.09 1.49
C ALA A 98 22.51 0.98 0.47
N THR A 99 22.23 2.27 0.49
CA THR A 99 22.87 3.28 -0.36
C THR A 99 23.59 4.29 0.52
N GLU A 100 24.88 4.52 0.26
CA GLU A 100 25.68 5.50 0.97
C GLU A 100 25.30 6.93 0.53
N GLU A 101 25.16 7.82 1.49
CA GLU A 101 24.86 9.24 1.30
C GLU A 101 26.14 10.09 1.43
N ASP A 102 26.07 11.33 0.94
CA ASP A 102 27.23 12.24 0.89
C ASP A 102 27.81 12.58 2.29
N ASN A 103 27.04 12.36 3.36
CA ASN A 103 27.44 12.56 4.75
C ASN A 103 28.10 11.32 5.39
N GLY A 104 28.24 10.21 4.66
CA GLY A 104 28.78 8.93 5.15
C GLY A 104 27.75 8.04 5.87
N ASP A 105 26.51 8.48 6.02
CA ASP A 105 25.41 7.64 6.49
C ASP A 105 24.87 6.78 5.34
N TYR A 106 23.98 5.85 5.68
CA TYR A 106 23.33 4.97 4.72
C TYR A 106 21.82 5.12 4.79
N VAL A 107 21.17 5.05 3.63
CA VAL A 107 19.72 4.82 3.53
C VAL A 107 19.47 3.36 3.21
N VAL A 108 18.64 2.75 4.04
CA VAL A 108 18.24 1.36 3.90
C VAL A 108 16.77 1.29 3.50
N CYS A 109 16.48 0.50 2.47
CA CYS A 109 15.11 0.24 2.01
C CYS A 109 14.93 -1.23 1.58
N LEU A 110 13.68 -1.64 1.35
CA LEU A 110 13.41 -2.91 0.68
C LEU A 110 13.96 -2.88 -0.75
N SER A 111 14.51 -4.00 -1.20
CA SER A 111 15.25 -4.08 -2.47
C SER A 111 14.44 -3.78 -3.73
N SER A 112 13.11 -3.84 -3.65
CA SER A 112 12.21 -3.42 -4.74
C SER A 112 10.77 -3.19 -4.26
N PRO A 113 9.98 -2.36 -4.98
CA PRO A 113 8.54 -2.25 -4.78
C PRO A 113 7.80 -3.58 -4.98
N LEU A 114 8.32 -4.46 -5.83
CA LEU A 114 7.75 -5.80 -6.04
C LEU A 114 7.90 -6.67 -4.79
N LEU A 115 9.05 -6.64 -4.12
CA LEU A 115 9.25 -7.34 -2.86
C LEU A 115 8.31 -6.79 -1.78
N ARG A 116 8.20 -5.45 -1.67
CA ARG A 116 7.26 -4.80 -0.77
C ARG A 116 5.84 -5.27 -1.02
N THR A 117 5.40 -5.26 -2.27
CA THR A 117 4.09 -5.79 -2.69
C THR A 117 3.89 -7.23 -2.26
N ALA A 118 4.88 -8.10 -2.47
CA ALA A 118 4.80 -9.50 -2.09
C ALA A 118 4.67 -9.69 -0.56
N ILE A 119 5.47 -8.96 0.22
CA ILE A 119 5.41 -8.99 1.69
C ILE A 119 4.05 -8.48 2.18
N LEU A 120 3.59 -7.32 1.70
CA LEU A 120 2.29 -6.73 2.07
C LEU A 120 1.12 -7.64 1.69
N ARG A 121 1.23 -8.36 0.57
CA ARG A 121 0.22 -9.33 0.14
C ARG A 121 0.21 -10.55 1.07
N GLY A 122 1.37 -11.10 1.41
CA GLY A 122 1.49 -12.34 2.19
C GLY A 122 1.29 -12.17 3.70
N CYS A 123 1.62 -11.01 4.28
CA CYS A 123 1.54 -10.83 5.73
C CYS A 123 0.09 -10.88 6.23
N ALA A 124 -0.14 -11.39 7.43
CA ALA A 124 -1.42 -11.23 8.10
C ALA A 124 -1.50 -9.87 8.80
N ILE A 125 -2.66 -9.25 8.77
CA ILE A 125 -2.97 -8.11 9.66
C ILE A 125 -3.92 -8.64 10.71
N ILE A 126 -3.48 -8.57 11.96
CA ILE A 126 -4.26 -8.96 13.14
C ILE A 126 -4.82 -7.66 13.71
N GLY A 127 -6.13 -7.58 13.90
CA GLY A 127 -6.77 -6.42 14.52
C GLY A 127 -7.81 -6.86 15.55
N GLU A 128 -8.48 -5.87 16.13
CA GLU A 128 -9.60 -6.09 17.06
C GLU A 128 -10.86 -6.54 16.34
N GLU A 129 -11.76 -7.15 17.10
CA GLU A 129 -13.09 -7.55 16.65
C GLU A 129 -13.84 -6.37 16.03
N VAL A 130 -14.43 -6.63 14.86
CA VAL A 130 -15.17 -5.64 14.08
C VAL A 130 -16.66 -5.89 14.22
N ASP A 131 -17.46 -4.83 14.12
CA ASP A 131 -18.92 -4.96 14.10
C ASP A 131 -19.34 -5.95 12.99
N PRO A 132 -20.45 -6.69 13.15
CA PRO A 132 -20.91 -7.61 12.12
C PRO A 132 -21.30 -6.85 10.84
N PRO A 133 -21.01 -7.40 9.65
CA PRO A 133 -21.41 -6.77 8.40
C PRO A 133 -22.93 -6.86 8.18
N PRO A 134 -23.52 -5.97 7.35
CA PRO A 134 -24.94 -6.03 7.02
C PRO A 134 -25.33 -7.36 6.36
N ASN A 135 -24.39 -7.97 5.63
CA ASN A 135 -24.55 -9.29 5.04
C ASN A 135 -23.21 -10.04 5.06
N ALA A 136 -23.09 -11.09 5.87
CA ALA A 136 -21.86 -11.87 5.99
C ALA A 136 -21.50 -12.70 4.74
N SER A 137 -22.44 -12.92 3.81
CA SER A 137 -22.21 -13.70 2.59
C SER A 137 -21.86 -12.86 1.35
N ARG A 138 -21.90 -11.52 1.47
CA ARG A 138 -21.59 -10.62 0.36
C ARG A 138 -20.83 -9.40 0.88
N LEU A 139 -19.67 -9.14 0.29
CA LEU A 139 -18.84 -8.02 0.65
C LEU A 139 -19.54 -6.67 0.37
N ASP A 140 -19.89 -5.94 1.43
CA ASP A 140 -20.37 -4.57 1.33
C ASP A 140 -19.19 -3.59 1.36
N ARG A 141 -18.90 -3.00 0.21
CA ARG A 141 -17.75 -2.13 -0.02
C ARG A 141 -17.82 -0.85 0.81
N LYS A 142 -19.00 -0.22 0.88
CA LYS A 142 -19.18 1.03 1.64
C LYS A 142 -19.05 0.76 3.12
N TRP A 143 -19.65 -0.33 3.60
CA TRP A 143 -19.50 -0.74 5.00
C TRP A 143 -18.05 -1.03 5.36
N VAL A 144 -17.29 -1.75 4.51
CA VAL A 144 -15.86 -2.02 4.74
C VAL A 144 -15.06 -0.73 4.83
N LEU A 145 -15.31 0.24 3.93
CA LEU A 145 -14.66 1.56 3.97
C LEU A 145 -14.99 2.32 5.25
N LEU A 146 -16.26 2.37 5.65
CA LEU A 146 -16.70 3.04 6.87
C LEU A 146 -16.05 2.42 8.11
N GLN A 147 -15.96 1.10 8.19
CA GLN A 147 -15.27 0.42 9.29
C GLN A 147 -13.77 0.71 9.28
N ALA A 148 -13.14 0.76 8.09
CA ALA A 148 -11.72 1.04 7.97
C ALA A 148 -11.38 2.47 8.36
N ILE A 149 -12.27 3.42 8.05
CA ILE A 149 -12.14 4.82 8.48
C ILE A 149 -12.38 4.93 9.99
N ARG A 150 -13.42 4.26 10.51
CA ARG A 150 -13.74 4.22 11.95
C ARG A 150 -12.58 3.67 12.78
N SER A 151 -11.83 2.69 12.28
CA SER A 151 -10.67 2.12 12.97
C SER A 151 -9.38 2.90 12.77
N LEU A 152 -9.40 4.08 12.13
CA LEU A 152 -8.25 4.95 12.11
C LEU A 152 -8.09 5.65 13.46
N ASP A 153 -6.89 5.57 14.01
CA ASP A 153 -6.56 6.29 15.24
C ASP A 153 -6.20 7.76 14.92
N ALA A 154 -6.98 8.68 15.49
CA ALA A 154 -6.81 10.13 15.38
C ALA A 154 -5.42 10.60 15.83
N ASP A 155 -4.87 9.98 16.88
CA ASP A 155 -3.57 10.33 17.41
C ASP A 155 -2.44 9.79 16.52
N THR A 156 -2.76 8.80 15.69
CA THR A 156 -1.83 8.14 14.78
C THR A 156 -1.73 8.81 13.41
N ILE A 157 -2.84 9.32 12.88
CA ILE A 157 -2.88 10.01 11.57
C ILE A 157 -2.14 11.36 11.59
N CYS A 158 -1.91 11.95 12.77
CA CYS A 158 -1.19 13.22 12.94
C CYS A 158 0.27 13.05 13.41
N ARG A 159 0.80 11.82 13.47
CA ARG A 159 2.15 11.58 13.98
C ARG A 159 3.23 12.10 13.02
N PRO A 160 4.44 12.44 13.51
CA PRO A 160 5.55 12.90 12.67
C PRO A 160 5.90 11.95 11.52
N GLU A 161 5.76 10.64 11.70
CA GLU A 161 6.03 9.64 10.65
C GLU A 161 4.99 9.69 9.52
N CYS A 162 3.80 10.23 9.80
CA CYS A 162 2.79 10.52 8.78
C CYS A 162 3.07 11.84 8.04
N LEU A 163 4.19 12.52 8.32
CA LEU A 163 4.61 13.71 7.59
C LEU A 163 5.67 13.36 6.53
N ASN A 164 5.51 13.94 5.35
CA ASN A 164 6.51 13.94 4.30
C ASN A 164 7.65 14.93 4.64
N ALA A 165 8.72 14.93 3.84
CA ALA A 165 9.90 15.77 4.06
C ALA A 165 9.63 17.29 4.08
N ARG A 166 8.45 17.76 3.67
CA ARG A 166 8.03 19.17 3.74
C ARG A 166 7.16 19.47 4.97
N GLY A 167 6.99 18.50 5.87
CA GLY A 167 6.12 18.63 7.04
C GLY A 167 4.62 18.55 6.74
N GLY A 168 4.23 18.20 5.50
CA GLY A 168 2.82 17.93 5.16
C GLY A 168 2.52 16.43 5.19
N PRO A 169 1.27 15.97 5.03
CA PRO A 169 0.93 14.55 5.11
C PRO A 169 1.67 13.66 4.08
N SER A 170 2.07 12.47 4.51
CA SER A 170 2.68 11.42 3.70
C SER A 170 1.59 10.49 3.17
N GLU A 171 1.28 10.63 1.89
CA GLU A 171 0.22 9.86 1.23
C GLU A 171 0.44 8.35 1.35
N TYR A 172 1.68 7.88 1.16
CA TYR A 172 2.03 6.47 1.29
C TYR A 172 1.72 5.88 2.66
N VAL A 173 2.06 6.60 3.74
CA VAL A 173 1.85 6.12 5.11
C VAL A 173 0.34 5.99 5.36
N HIS A 174 -0.46 6.94 4.88
CA HIS A 174 -1.93 6.85 4.97
C HIS A 174 -2.49 5.70 4.12
N GLN A 175 -2.01 5.52 2.88
CA GLN A 175 -2.39 4.39 2.01
C GLN A 175 -2.08 3.05 2.67
N PHE A 176 -0.86 2.90 3.22
CA PHE A 176 -0.40 1.70 3.91
C PHE A 176 -1.29 1.38 5.12
N ARG A 177 -1.49 2.36 6.01
CA ARG A 177 -2.34 2.18 7.20
C ARG A 177 -3.76 1.81 6.79
N PHE A 178 -4.33 2.50 5.81
CA PHE A 178 -5.68 2.23 5.35
C PHE A 178 -5.82 0.83 4.73
N MET A 179 -4.84 0.39 3.93
CA MET A 179 -4.78 -0.96 3.39
C MET A 179 -4.72 -2.02 4.51
N CYS A 180 -3.93 -1.79 5.56
CA CYS A 180 -3.89 -2.65 6.74
C CYS A 180 -5.26 -2.78 7.41
N GLN A 181 -6.01 -1.67 7.56
CA GLN A 181 -7.36 -1.69 8.11
C GLN A 181 -8.31 -2.53 7.26
N ILE A 182 -8.33 -2.28 5.94
CA ILE A 182 -9.17 -3.03 4.99
C ILE A 182 -8.87 -4.53 5.08
N LYS A 183 -7.59 -4.91 5.12
CA LYS A 183 -7.17 -6.31 5.23
C LYS A 183 -7.59 -6.95 6.55
N SER A 184 -7.46 -6.23 7.66
CA SER A 184 -7.94 -6.68 8.98
C SER A 184 -9.45 -6.88 9.00
N ILE A 185 -10.22 -5.89 8.55
CA ILE A 185 -11.68 -5.90 8.57
C ILE A 185 -12.23 -7.02 7.70
N ILE A 186 -11.70 -7.20 6.48
CA ILE A 186 -12.16 -8.26 5.59
C ILE A 186 -11.92 -9.64 6.23
N ARG A 187 -10.73 -9.85 6.81
CA ARG A 187 -10.39 -11.13 7.45
C ARG A 187 -11.32 -11.46 8.62
N GLN A 188 -11.76 -10.46 9.37
CA GLN A 188 -12.56 -10.64 10.58
C GLN A 188 -14.06 -10.66 10.31
N ALA A 189 -14.59 -9.71 9.53
CA ALA A 189 -16.01 -9.60 9.24
C ALA A 189 -16.50 -10.61 8.18
N TYR A 190 -15.62 -11.03 7.28
CA TYR A 190 -15.98 -11.88 6.14
C TYR A 190 -15.08 -13.13 6.03
N PRO A 191 -14.96 -13.96 7.08
CA PRO A 191 -14.02 -15.09 7.11
C PRO A 191 -14.36 -16.19 6.08
N PHE A 192 -15.60 -16.23 5.58
CA PHE A 192 -16.06 -17.20 4.59
C PHE A 192 -16.08 -16.65 3.16
N ILE A 193 -15.77 -15.37 2.97
CA ILE A 193 -15.61 -14.79 1.65
C ILE A 193 -14.16 -14.91 1.25
N THR A 194 -13.89 -15.38 0.03
CA THR A 194 -12.53 -15.52 -0.53
C THR A 194 -11.91 -14.18 -0.97
N ALA A 195 -12.28 -13.09 -0.29
CA ALA A 195 -11.82 -11.76 -0.61
C ALA A 195 -10.31 -11.62 -0.36
N ARG A 196 -9.62 -11.00 -1.29
CA ARG A 196 -8.18 -10.75 -1.23
C ARG A 196 -7.91 -9.26 -1.41
N VAL A 197 -7.10 -8.71 -0.50
CA VAL A 197 -6.51 -7.38 -0.63
C VAL A 197 -5.19 -7.52 -1.37
N LEU A 198 -5.08 -6.85 -2.50
CA LEU A 198 -3.96 -6.87 -3.43
C LEU A 198 -3.29 -5.49 -3.40
N PRO A 199 -2.24 -5.32 -2.58
CA PRO A 199 -1.44 -4.11 -2.60
C PRO A 199 -0.59 -4.04 -3.88
N GLU A 200 -0.35 -2.84 -4.39
CA GLU A 200 0.58 -2.58 -5.49
C GLU A 200 1.49 -1.41 -5.12
N ALA A 201 2.65 -1.70 -4.54
CA ALA A 201 3.64 -0.69 -4.21
C ALA A 201 4.41 -0.26 -5.48
N LYS A 202 4.55 1.05 -5.68
CA LYS A 202 5.17 1.67 -6.87
C LYS A 202 6.06 2.83 -6.45
N ASP A 203 7.14 3.03 -7.21
CA ASP A 203 7.99 4.20 -7.11
C ASP A 203 7.58 5.22 -8.19
N ILE A 204 7.07 6.38 -7.76
CA ILE A 204 6.69 7.48 -8.64
C ILE A 204 7.87 8.44 -8.78
N ALA A 205 8.39 8.59 -9.99
CA ALA A 205 9.46 9.54 -10.27
C ALA A 205 8.97 10.98 -10.01
N MET A 206 9.71 11.74 -9.20
CA MET A 206 9.37 13.12 -8.87
C MET A 206 10.28 14.08 -9.65
N PRO A 207 9.73 14.98 -10.49
CA PRO A 207 10.53 15.95 -11.23
C PRO A 207 11.41 16.77 -10.31
N GLY A 208 12.70 16.87 -10.64
CA GLY A 208 13.68 17.64 -9.85
C GLY A 208 14.08 16.99 -8.52
N ARG A 209 13.69 15.74 -8.24
CA ARG A 209 14.17 14.98 -7.08
C ARG A 209 15.01 13.79 -7.53
N ARG A 210 16.07 13.52 -6.78
CA ARG A 210 16.93 12.34 -6.98
C ARG A 210 16.21 11.03 -6.63
N ARG A 211 15.20 11.08 -5.75
CA ARG A 211 14.44 9.92 -5.27
C ARG A 211 12.98 9.98 -5.71
N SER A 212 12.45 8.80 -6.04
CA SER A 212 11.02 8.57 -6.26
C SER A 212 10.23 8.69 -4.96
N GLN A 213 8.95 9.03 -5.08
CA GLN A 213 8.00 8.94 -3.99
C GLN A 213 7.33 7.57 -4.03
N LEU A 214 7.22 6.93 -2.87
CA LEU A 214 6.53 5.66 -2.75
C LEU A 214 5.02 5.88 -2.82
N HIS A 215 4.32 4.96 -3.48
CA HIS A 215 2.87 4.96 -3.65
C HIS A 215 2.33 3.54 -3.50
N LEU A 216 1.11 3.40 -3.00
CA LEU A 216 0.45 2.12 -2.77
C LEU A 216 -1.00 2.15 -3.27
N ASP A 217 -1.23 1.53 -4.43
CA ASP A 217 -2.59 1.24 -4.88
C ASP A 217 -3.10 0.00 -4.14
N THR A 218 -4.40 -0.05 -3.85
CA THR A 218 -5.02 -1.21 -3.22
C THR A 218 -6.23 -1.68 -4.00
N LEU A 219 -6.19 -2.92 -4.47
CA LEU A 219 -7.32 -3.59 -5.11
C LEU A 219 -7.89 -4.68 -4.20
N VAL A 220 -9.19 -4.67 -3.98
CA VAL A 220 -9.90 -5.74 -3.29
C VAL A 220 -10.65 -6.57 -4.32
N ARG A 221 -10.42 -7.88 -4.33
CA ARG A 221 -11.11 -8.84 -5.20
C ARG A 221 -11.85 -9.87 -4.36
N ASP A 222 -13.13 -10.03 -4.62
CA ASP A 222 -13.94 -11.12 -4.07
C ASP A 222 -13.94 -12.34 -5.02
N GLY A 223 -12.98 -13.25 -4.83
CA GLY A 223 -12.97 -14.58 -5.43
C GLY A 223 -13.38 -14.69 -6.91
N ASP A 224 -14.27 -15.65 -7.16
CA ASP A 224 -14.89 -15.98 -8.45
C ASP A 224 -16.13 -15.13 -8.76
N ASN A 225 -16.62 -14.33 -7.81
CA ASN A 225 -17.81 -13.48 -7.96
C ASN A 225 -17.54 -12.17 -8.72
N LEU A 226 -16.36 -12.02 -9.35
CA LEU A 226 -15.91 -10.93 -10.24
C LEU A 226 -15.98 -9.49 -9.70
N SER A 227 -16.60 -9.28 -8.54
CA SER A 227 -16.76 -7.99 -7.88
C SER A 227 -15.40 -7.51 -7.34
N LYS A 228 -14.88 -6.44 -7.94
CA LYS A 228 -13.63 -5.79 -7.55
C LYS A 228 -13.88 -4.33 -7.19
N PHE A 229 -13.11 -3.83 -6.23
CA PHE A 229 -12.99 -2.39 -6.05
C PHE A 229 -11.56 -1.96 -5.75
N GLY A 230 -11.17 -0.83 -6.32
CA GLY A 230 -9.88 -0.19 -6.09
C GLY A 230 -10.00 0.95 -5.09
N LEU A 231 -8.89 1.27 -4.44
CA LEU A 231 -8.75 2.38 -3.51
C LEU A 231 -7.61 3.27 -3.99
N GLU A 232 -7.93 4.54 -4.20
CA GLU A 232 -6.98 5.60 -4.49
C GLU A 232 -7.09 6.61 -3.34
N LEU A 233 -6.03 6.84 -2.59
CA LEU A 233 -6.07 7.73 -1.43
C LEU A 233 -5.19 8.95 -1.65
N VAL A 234 -5.74 10.12 -1.31
CA VAL A 234 -5.04 11.40 -1.25
C VAL A 234 -5.17 11.99 0.16
N ALA A 235 -4.07 12.51 0.71
CA ALA A 235 -4.06 13.12 2.03
C ALA A 235 -3.91 14.65 1.91
N SER A 236 -4.93 15.38 2.39
CA SER A 236 -5.02 16.84 2.35
C SER A 236 -4.75 17.45 0.97
N GLY A 237 -5.22 16.77 -0.10
CA GLY A 237 -4.92 17.11 -1.49
C GLY A 237 -5.41 18.50 -1.90
N SER A 238 -4.64 19.22 -2.73
CA SER A 238 -5.19 20.38 -3.44
C SER A 238 -6.27 19.91 -4.42
N MET A 239 -7.09 20.83 -4.93
CA MET A 239 -8.09 20.48 -5.95
C MET A 239 -7.43 19.85 -7.20
N SER A 240 -6.26 20.36 -7.60
CA SER A 240 -5.49 19.80 -8.71
C SER A 240 -5.02 18.36 -8.42
N ALA A 241 -4.56 18.09 -7.20
CA ALA A 241 -4.16 16.74 -6.81
C ALA A 241 -5.38 15.80 -6.83
N ILE A 242 -6.52 16.22 -6.25
CA ILE A 242 -7.74 15.41 -6.24
C ILE A 242 -8.18 15.05 -7.66
N ILE A 243 -8.15 16.00 -8.60
CA ILE A 243 -8.46 15.74 -10.01
C ILE A 243 -7.49 14.72 -10.62
N GLU A 244 -6.19 14.83 -10.36
CA GLU A 244 -5.19 13.87 -10.83
C GLU A 244 -5.44 12.45 -10.27
N HIS A 245 -5.85 12.32 -9.01
CA HIS A 245 -6.26 11.05 -8.42
C HIS A 245 -7.52 10.48 -9.07
N ILE A 246 -8.51 11.33 -9.41
CA ILE A 246 -9.70 10.90 -10.16
C ILE A 246 -9.31 10.38 -11.56
N GLU A 247 -8.43 11.08 -12.28
CA GLU A 247 -7.94 10.62 -13.59
C GLU A 247 -7.16 9.30 -13.49
N ARG A 248 -6.35 9.12 -12.43
CA ARG A 248 -5.72 7.83 -12.13
C ARG A 248 -6.75 6.74 -11.85
N ALA A 249 -7.79 7.03 -11.08
CA ALA A 249 -8.85 6.09 -10.75
C ALA A 249 -9.63 5.63 -11.99
N VAL A 250 -9.89 6.52 -12.96
CA VAL A 250 -10.51 6.14 -14.25
C VAL A 250 -9.62 5.16 -15.02
N ARG A 251 -8.32 5.45 -15.14
CA ARG A 251 -7.37 4.51 -15.76
C ARG A 251 -7.28 3.19 -15.02
N TYR A 252 -7.33 3.23 -13.68
CA TYR A 252 -7.31 2.04 -12.85
C TYR A 252 -8.56 1.18 -13.05
N HIS A 253 -9.73 1.82 -13.20
CA HIS A 253 -10.95 1.14 -13.60
C HIS A 253 -10.81 0.43 -14.95
N GLU A 254 -10.30 1.12 -15.98
CA GLU A 254 -10.10 0.54 -17.32
C GLU A 254 -9.19 -0.69 -17.28
N LEU A 255 -8.13 -0.65 -16.47
CA LEU A 255 -7.16 -1.75 -16.35
C LEU A 255 -7.72 -2.96 -15.58
N HIS A 256 -8.48 -2.73 -14.52
CA HIS A 256 -8.88 -3.81 -13.59
C HIS A 256 -10.35 -4.19 -13.65
N THR A 257 -11.17 -3.42 -14.38
CA THR A 257 -12.64 -3.51 -14.39
C THR A 257 -13.19 -3.46 -12.96
N ALA A 258 -12.72 -2.47 -12.19
CA ALA A 258 -13.05 -2.31 -10.76
C ALA A 258 -13.79 -0.99 -10.53
N GLN A 259 -14.72 -0.96 -9.58
CA GLN A 259 -15.21 0.32 -9.05
C GLN A 259 -14.11 0.94 -8.21
N VAL A 260 -13.76 2.21 -8.41
CA VAL A 260 -12.64 2.83 -7.70
C VAL A 260 -13.15 3.89 -6.75
N PHE A 261 -12.73 3.81 -5.49
CA PHE A 261 -13.00 4.82 -4.48
C PHE A 261 -11.81 5.76 -4.39
N VAL A 262 -12.01 7.04 -4.70
CA VAL A 262 -11.02 8.10 -4.49
C VAL A 262 -11.29 8.73 -3.14
N ILE A 263 -10.40 8.52 -2.18
CA ILE A 263 -10.59 8.84 -0.77
C ILE A 263 -9.70 10.03 -0.42
N ASN A 264 -10.30 11.15 -0.05
CA ASN A 264 -9.59 12.36 0.38
C ASN A 264 -9.64 12.50 1.90
N PHE A 265 -8.50 12.28 2.56
CA PHE A 265 -8.36 12.54 3.99
C PHE A 265 -8.12 14.02 4.23
N CYS A 266 -9.12 14.73 4.76
CA CYS A 266 -9.02 16.13 5.14
C CYS A 266 -8.55 16.22 6.60
N LEU A 267 -7.23 16.34 6.80
CA LEU A 267 -6.62 16.27 8.14
C LEU A 267 -6.54 17.62 8.86
N ASP A 268 -6.46 18.74 8.13
CA ASP A 268 -6.18 20.07 8.70
C ASP A 268 -6.95 21.22 8.00
N ARG A 269 -8.11 20.93 7.40
CA ARG A 269 -8.87 21.96 6.66
C ARG A 269 -10.06 22.48 7.45
N ALA A 270 -10.34 23.77 7.30
CA ALA A 270 -11.54 24.40 7.85
C ALA A 270 -12.83 23.93 7.16
N GLN A 271 -12.73 23.29 5.98
CA GLN A 271 -13.88 22.88 5.19
C GLN A 271 -13.65 21.56 4.46
N GLU A 272 -14.72 20.77 4.40
CA GLU A 272 -14.86 19.59 3.56
C GLU A 272 -14.67 19.96 2.09
N GLN A 273 -14.01 19.07 1.33
CA GLN A 273 -13.94 19.18 -0.12
C GLN A 273 -14.77 18.09 -0.76
N LEU A 274 -15.70 18.49 -1.61
CA LEU A 274 -16.56 17.59 -2.39
C LEU A 274 -16.25 17.77 -3.86
N VAL A 275 -16.07 16.65 -4.56
CA VAL A 275 -15.82 16.62 -6.00
C VAL A 275 -16.72 15.56 -6.62
N ASN A 276 -17.45 15.95 -7.65
CA ASN A 276 -18.22 14.99 -8.44
C ASN A 276 -17.26 14.30 -9.42
N PRO A 277 -17.11 12.98 -9.36
CA PRO A 277 -16.26 12.25 -10.30
C PRO A 277 -16.83 12.36 -11.71
N CYS A 278 -15.94 12.38 -12.72
CA CYS A 278 -16.32 12.45 -14.13
C CYS A 278 -16.70 11.09 -14.75
N HIS A 279 -16.61 10.00 -13.99
CA HIS A 279 -16.84 8.62 -14.46
C HIS A 279 -17.65 7.82 -13.43
N ASP A 280 -18.53 6.92 -13.89
CA ASP A 280 -19.56 6.24 -13.09
C ASP A 280 -18.99 5.12 -12.21
N SER A 281 -17.89 4.54 -12.68
CA SER A 281 -17.07 3.59 -11.94
C SER A 281 -16.26 4.22 -10.81
N VAL A 282 -16.20 5.55 -10.71
CA VAL A 282 -15.45 6.26 -9.67
C VAL A 282 -16.42 6.84 -8.64
N ILE A 283 -16.15 6.59 -7.37
CA ILE A 283 -16.85 7.21 -6.25
C ILE A 283 -15.85 8.06 -5.48
N PHE A 284 -16.14 9.34 -5.32
CA PHE A 284 -15.33 10.21 -4.47
C PHE A 284 -15.80 10.07 -3.01
N VAL A 285 -14.85 10.02 -2.08
CA VAL A 285 -15.11 9.87 -0.64
C VAL A 285 -14.35 10.96 0.09
N SER A 286 -15.07 11.94 0.62
CA SER A 286 -14.49 12.94 1.51
C SER A 286 -14.48 12.41 2.94
N VAL A 287 -13.33 12.49 3.60
CA VAL A 287 -13.15 12.03 4.98
C VAL A 287 -12.63 13.20 5.80
N TYR A 288 -13.55 13.85 6.52
CA TYR A 288 -13.26 15.05 7.31
C TYR A 288 -13.00 14.68 8.77
N PHE A 289 -11.74 14.76 9.20
CA PHE A 289 -11.34 14.41 10.56
C PHE A 289 -11.57 15.58 11.50
N ASN A 290 -12.29 15.34 12.59
CA ASN A 290 -12.35 16.24 13.73
C ASN A 290 -11.57 15.63 14.90
N VAL A 291 -10.26 15.87 14.89
CA VAL A 291 -9.30 15.28 15.83
C VAL A 291 -9.62 15.67 17.29
N MET A 292 -10.13 16.89 17.51
CA MET A 292 -10.45 17.42 18.85
C MET A 292 -11.52 16.58 19.58
N VAL A 293 -12.50 16.07 18.84
CA VAL A 293 -13.58 15.24 19.41
C VAL A 293 -13.48 13.77 18.98
N LYS A 294 -12.35 13.38 18.39
CA LYS A 294 -12.07 12.02 17.90
C LYS A 294 -13.22 11.46 17.05
N SER A 295 -13.72 12.26 16.12
CA SER A 295 -14.77 11.86 15.17
C SER A 295 -14.37 12.17 13.74
N VAL A 296 -15.13 11.62 12.80
CA VAL A 296 -14.93 11.83 11.36
C VAL A 296 -16.28 11.88 10.65
N VAL A 297 -16.40 12.78 9.69
CA VAL A 297 -17.55 12.83 8.77
C VAL A 297 -17.10 12.22 7.44
N VAL A 298 -17.85 11.24 6.95
CA VAL A 298 -17.57 10.58 5.68
C VAL A 298 -18.69 10.87 4.69
N THR A 299 -18.36 11.49 3.57
CA THR A 299 -19.32 11.81 2.51
C THR A 299 -18.94 11.10 1.23
N PHE A 300 -19.81 10.19 0.77
CA PHE A 300 -19.70 9.57 -0.54
C PHE A 300 -20.36 10.47 -1.58
N VAL A 301 -19.69 10.67 -2.72
CA VAL A 301 -20.15 11.45 -3.86
C VAL A 301 -20.03 10.61 -5.12
N ASP A 302 -21.15 10.36 -5.79
CA ASP A 302 -21.19 9.72 -7.10
C ASP A 302 -21.20 10.77 -8.23
N MET A 303 -21.18 10.33 -9.49
CA MET A 303 -21.22 11.24 -10.65
C MET A 303 -22.45 12.15 -10.66
N ASN A 304 -23.58 11.70 -10.09
CA ASN A 304 -24.81 12.50 -10.01
C ASN A 304 -24.75 13.56 -8.90
N GLY A 305 -23.68 13.59 -8.11
CA GLY A 305 -23.52 14.48 -6.96
C GLY A 305 -24.35 14.05 -5.76
N THR A 306 -24.80 12.79 -5.69
CA THR A 306 -25.54 12.28 -4.54
C THR A 306 -24.62 12.26 -3.33
N THR A 307 -24.99 12.98 -2.27
CA THR A 307 -24.24 13.01 -1.01
C THR A 307 -25.02 12.33 0.10
N ASN A 308 -24.33 11.50 0.88
CA ASN A 308 -24.86 10.95 2.14
C ASN A 308 -23.75 11.04 3.19
N PRO A 309 -23.72 12.10 4.01
CA PRO A 309 -22.74 12.22 5.08
C PRO A 309 -23.04 11.20 6.19
N VAL A 310 -21.98 10.63 6.74
CA VAL A 310 -22.04 9.66 7.85
C VAL A 310 -21.04 10.10 8.91
N ASP A 311 -21.55 10.44 10.10
CA ASP A 311 -20.72 10.67 11.28
C ASP A 311 -20.27 9.34 11.89
N LEU A 312 -18.96 9.22 12.15
CA LEU A 312 -18.36 8.06 12.78
C LEU A 312 -17.49 8.50 13.97
N PRO A 313 -17.55 7.79 15.11
CA PRO A 313 -16.50 7.91 16.12
C PRO A 313 -15.22 7.25 15.61
N LEU A 314 -14.06 7.79 15.95
CA LEU A 314 -12.78 7.14 15.71
C LEU A 314 -12.49 6.18 16.87
N LYS A 315 -12.04 4.97 16.54
CA LYS A 315 -11.59 3.95 17.49
C LYS A 315 -10.09 3.79 17.35
N MET A 316 -9.38 3.67 18.48
CA MET A 316 -7.95 3.36 18.45
C MET A 316 -7.73 1.98 17.83
N TRP A 317 -6.76 1.87 16.94
CA TRP A 317 -6.33 0.59 16.40
C TRP A 317 -5.03 0.13 17.05
N ASN A 318 -5.04 -1.08 17.59
CA ASN A 318 -3.89 -1.75 18.20
C ASN A 318 -3.43 -2.97 17.38
N GLY A 319 -3.83 -3.03 16.11
CA GLY A 319 -3.51 -4.18 15.26
C GLY A 319 -2.03 -4.30 14.97
N ASN A 320 -1.62 -5.52 14.65
CA ASN A 320 -0.23 -5.90 14.41
C ASN A 320 -0.08 -6.63 13.08
N ILE A 321 1.10 -6.51 12.49
CA ILE A 321 1.47 -7.27 11.31
C ILE A 321 2.04 -8.61 11.76
N SER A 322 1.68 -9.69 11.09
CA SER A 322 2.27 -11.01 11.31
C SER A 322 2.86 -11.52 10.01
N PHE A 323 4.16 -11.82 10.06
CA PHE A 323 4.91 -12.38 8.93
C PHE A 323 4.86 -13.91 8.88
N LYS A 324 4.10 -14.56 9.78
CA LYS A 324 4.00 -16.03 9.83
C LYS A 324 3.45 -16.63 8.52
N ASP A 325 2.58 -15.89 7.83
CA ASP A 325 1.94 -16.37 6.61
C ASP A 325 2.81 -16.18 5.34
N LEU A 326 3.94 -15.46 5.46
CA LEU A 326 5.20 -15.60 4.67
C LEU A 326 5.18 -16.14 3.24
#